data_AF-A0A842YBQ6-F1
#
_entry.id   AF-A0A842YBQ6-F1
#
_cell.length_a   1.000
_cell.length_b   1.000
_cell.length_c   1.000
_cell.angle_alpha   90.00
_cell.angle_beta   90.00
_cell.angle_gamma   90.00
#
_symmetry.space_group_name_H-M   'P 1'
#
loop_
_entity.id
_entity.type
_entity.pdbx_description
1 polymer ?
#
loop_
_entity_poly.entity_id
_entity_poly.type
_entity_poly.pdbx_seq_one_letter_code
_entity_poly.pdbx_strand_id
1 'polypeptide(L)'
;MVPSVNTILQNYIWKGENEKLAIQLYNSPPITLDGFAERAVALKSQYADTLWHIDEKMNLLEEALVSSNRELGCFTPEVKASISSLKEGAVESAHQTAVLGGPAYI
;
A
#
# COMPACT_ATOMS: atom_id res chain seq x y z
N MET A 1 -18.28 -26.37 -0.26
CA MET A 1 -17.38 -25.55 0.57
C MET A 1 -17.30 -24.18 -0.09
N VAL A 2 -17.55 -23.08 0.63
CA VAL A 2 -17.42 -21.74 0.05
C VAL A 2 -15.93 -21.47 -0.18
N PRO A 3 -15.47 -21.15 -1.39
CA PRO A 3 -14.06 -20.88 -1.65
C PRO A 3 -13.60 -19.71 -0.80
N SER A 4 -12.40 -19.81 -0.23
CA SER A 4 -11.81 -18.70 0.52
C SER A 4 -11.62 -17.49 -0.40
N VAL A 5 -11.63 -16.28 0.16
CA VAL A 5 -11.37 -15.04 -0.58
C VAL A 5 -10.02 -15.13 -1.32
N ASN A 6 -9.01 -15.76 -0.70
CA ASN A 6 -7.72 -16.06 -1.34
C ASN A 6 -7.86 -16.99 -2.56
N THR A 7 -8.68 -18.03 -2.46
CA THR A 7 -8.95 -18.95 -3.59
C THR A 7 -9.59 -18.21 -4.77
N ILE A 8 -10.47 -17.25 -4.50
CA ILE A 8 -11.10 -16.41 -5.54
C ILE A 8 -10.04 -15.56 -6.24
N LEU A 9 -9.16 -14.88 -5.49
CA LEU A 9 -8.07 -14.08 -6.07
C LEU A 9 -7.09 -14.93 -6.89
N GLN A 10 -6.67 -16.08 -6.35
CA GLN A 10 -5.76 -17.00 -7.04
C GLN A 10 -6.39 -17.56 -8.32
N ASN A 11 -7.66 -17.97 -8.29
CA ASN A 11 -8.35 -18.44 -9.50
C ASN A 11 -8.53 -17.31 -10.53
N TYR A 12 -8.72 -16.06 -10.09
CA TYR A 12 -8.74 -14.92 -10.99
C TYR A 12 -7.38 -14.69 -11.66
N ILE A 13 -6.30 -14.58 -10.87
CA ILE A 13 -4.94 -14.34 -11.37
C ILE A 13 -4.48 -15.46 -12.32
N TRP A 14 -4.70 -16.72 -11.96
CA TRP A 14 -4.14 -17.85 -12.70
C TRP A 14 -5.05 -18.45 -13.78
N LYS A 15 -6.38 -18.30 -13.65
CA LYS A 15 -7.36 -18.95 -14.53
C LYS A 15 -8.35 -18.00 -15.18
N GLY A 16 -8.33 -16.71 -14.82
CA GLY A 16 -9.33 -15.73 -15.29
C GLY A 16 -10.74 -15.98 -14.75
N GLU A 17 -10.89 -16.78 -13.70
CA GLU A 17 -12.20 -17.13 -13.14
C GLU A 17 -12.68 -16.09 -12.11
N ASN A 18 -14.00 -15.98 -11.91
CA ASN A 18 -14.61 -15.15 -10.85
C ASN A 18 -14.28 -13.65 -10.93
N GLU A 19 -13.98 -13.11 -12.12
CA GLU A 19 -13.59 -11.71 -12.34
C GLU A 19 -14.46 -10.69 -11.60
N LYS A 20 -15.79 -10.74 -11.78
CA LYS A 20 -16.72 -9.81 -11.13
C LYS A 20 -16.58 -9.83 -9.60
N LEU A 21 -16.41 -11.01 -9.02
CA LEU A 21 -16.28 -11.18 -7.57
C LEU A 21 -14.88 -10.75 -7.09
N ALA A 22 -13.83 -11.03 -7.85
CA ALA A 22 -12.48 -10.56 -7.56
C ALA A 22 -12.39 -9.02 -7.59
N ILE A 23 -13.02 -8.36 -8.56
CA ILE A 23 -13.10 -6.91 -8.64
C ILE A 23 -13.85 -6.33 -7.43
N GLN A 24 -14.99 -6.92 -7.05
CA GLN A 24 -15.75 -6.47 -5.88
C GLN A 24 -14.97 -6.61 -4.57
N LEU A 25 -14.21 -7.69 -4.41
CA LEU A 25 -13.47 -7.98 -3.18
C LEU A 25 -12.13 -7.20 -3.08
N TYR A 26 -11.48 -6.94 -4.21
CA TYR A 26 -10.09 -6.45 -4.25
C TYR A 26 -9.88 -5.13 -5.02
N ASN A 27 -10.97 -4.50 -5.49
CA ASN A 27 -10.96 -3.21 -6.16
C ASN A 27 -9.97 -3.16 -7.36
N SER A 28 -10.28 -3.96 -8.39
CA SER A 28 -9.44 -4.19 -9.58
C SER A 28 -8.06 -4.77 -9.27
N PRO A 29 -8.00 -6.06 -8.86
CA PRO A 29 -6.73 -6.73 -8.62
C PRO A 29 -5.90 -6.86 -9.92
N PRO A 30 -4.56 -6.80 -9.85
CA PRO A 30 -3.71 -6.98 -11.02
C PRO A 30 -3.89 -8.41 -11.58
N ILE A 31 -3.95 -8.50 -12.91
CA ILE A 31 -4.28 -9.74 -13.64
C ILE A 31 -3.00 -10.53 -13.98
N THR A 32 -1.84 -9.89 -13.91
CA THR A 32 -0.52 -10.47 -14.20
C THR A 32 0.50 -9.99 -13.16
N LEU A 33 1.66 -10.66 -13.09
CA LEU A 33 2.78 -10.23 -12.25
C LEU A 33 3.23 -8.79 -12.59
N ASP A 34 3.16 -8.41 -13.87
CA ASP A 34 3.51 -7.07 -14.35
C ASP A 34 2.36 -6.05 -14.22
N GLY A 35 1.14 -6.52 -13.95
CA GLY A 35 -0.06 -5.68 -13.83
C GLY A 35 -0.01 -4.69 -12.67
N PHE A 36 0.92 -4.85 -11.73
CA PHE A 36 1.20 -3.85 -10.70
C PHE A 36 1.75 -2.54 -11.29
N ALA A 37 2.58 -2.61 -12.32
CA ALA A 37 3.14 -1.41 -12.96
C ALA A 37 2.04 -0.60 -13.66
N GLU A 38 1.15 -1.28 -14.39
CA GLU A 38 -0.01 -0.67 -15.04
C GLU A 38 -0.97 -0.05 -14.01
N ARG A 39 -1.22 -0.78 -12.91
CA ARG A 39 -2.07 -0.29 -11.81
C ARG A 39 -1.45 0.94 -11.12
N ALA A 40 -0.14 0.97 -10.93
CA ALA A 40 0.55 2.11 -10.32
C ALA A 40 0.37 3.38 -11.15
N VAL A 41 0.46 3.29 -12.49
CA VAL A 41 0.21 4.43 -13.39
C VAL A 41 -1.23 4.91 -13.28
N ALA A 42 -2.21 3.99 -13.29
CA ALA A 42 -3.62 4.34 -13.16
C ALA A 42 -3.93 4.99 -11.80
N LEU A 43 -3.40 4.45 -10.69
CA LEU A 43 -3.55 5.02 -9.35
C LEU A 43 -2.91 6.40 -9.26
N LYS A 44 -1.69 6.57 -9.78
CA LYS A 44 -1.02 7.89 -9.82
C LYS A 44 -1.89 8.93 -10.53
N SER A 45 -2.52 8.56 -11.65
CA SER A 45 -3.44 9.44 -12.36
C SER A 45 -4.69 9.79 -11.55
N GLN A 46 -5.30 8.82 -10.86
CA GLN A 46 -6.49 9.05 -10.03
C GLN A 46 -6.18 9.98 -8.85
N TYR A 47 -5.00 9.83 -8.26
CA TYR A 47 -4.60 10.62 -7.11
C TYR A 47 -4.04 11.99 -7.51
N ALA A 48 -3.68 12.24 -8.77
CA ALA A 48 -3.20 13.54 -9.23
C ALA A 48 -4.15 14.68 -8.84
N ASP A 49 -5.46 14.46 -8.91
CA ASP A 49 -6.47 15.47 -8.60
C ASP A 49 -6.67 15.72 -7.10
N THR A 50 -6.11 14.86 -6.23
CA THR A 50 -6.26 14.97 -4.77
C THR A 50 -5.25 15.92 -4.13
N LEU A 51 -4.33 16.49 -4.92
CA LEU A 51 -3.26 17.40 -4.49
C LEU A 51 -2.32 16.84 -3.40
N TRP A 52 -2.39 15.54 -3.10
CA TRP A 52 -1.54 14.90 -2.07
C TRP A 52 -0.04 15.10 -2.30
N HIS A 53 0.35 15.19 -3.57
CA HIS A 53 1.72 15.27 -4.05
C HIS A 53 2.30 16.69 -4.08
N ILE A 54 1.55 17.72 -3.67
CA ILE A 54 2.09 19.08 -3.61
C ILE A 54 3.11 19.20 -2.48
N ASP A 55 4.16 20.00 -2.71
CA ASP A 55 5.28 20.17 -1.77
C ASP A 55 4.80 20.51 -0.36
N GLU A 56 3.78 21.36 -0.22
CA GLU A 56 3.22 21.73 1.09
C GLU A 56 2.70 20.51 1.87
N LYS A 57 1.92 19.64 1.22
CA LYS A 57 1.36 18.44 1.88
C LYS A 57 2.42 17.40 2.17
N MET A 58 3.37 17.23 1.26
CA MET A 58 4.49 16.33 1.47
C MET A 58 5.39 16.79 2.62
N ASN A 59 5.68 18.09 2.72
CA ASN A 59 6.46 18.65 3.84
C ASN A 59 5.76 18.42 5.18
N LEU A 60 4.45 18.67 5.26
CA LEU A 60 3.67 18.40 6.47
C LEU A 60 3.70 16.92 6.87
N LEU A 61 3.59 16.02 5.89
CA LEU A 61 3.68 14.58 6.12
C LEU A 61 5.08 14.18 6.63
N GLU A 62 6.14 14.68 5.98
CA GLU A 62 7.52 14.41 6.40
C GLU A 62 7.78 14.89 7.83
N GLU A 63 7.36 16.11 8.17
CA GLU A 63 7.49 16.65 9.53
C GLU A 63 6.78 15.79 10.58
N ALA A 64 5.54 15.37 10.29
CA ALA A 64 4.75 14.52 11.19
C ALA A 64 5.40 13.14 11.39
N LEU A 65 5.93 12.53 10.31
CA LEU A 65 6.62 11.25 10.38
C LEU A 65 7.95 11.36 11.13
N VAL A 66 8.71 12.43 10.91
CA VAL A 66 9.96 12.69 11.67
C VAL A 66 9.66 12.86 13.15
N SER A 67 8.64 13.64 13.53
CA SER A 67 8.26 13.81 14.94
C SER A 67 7.86 12.47 15.57
N SER A 68 6.97 11.73 14.91
CA SER A 68 6.45 10.46 15.43
C SER A 68 7.56 9.41 15.61
N ASN A 69 8.47 9.28 14.63
CA ASN A 69 9.57 8.32 14.72
C ASN A 69 10.60 8.72 15.80
N ARG A 70 10.78 10.02 16.08
CA ARG A 70 11.63 10.47 17.19
C ARG A 70 11.01 10.14 18.54
N GLU A 71 9.72 10.38 18.70
CA GLU A 71 8.97 10.05 19.92
C GLU A 71 8.98 8.54 20.21
N LEU A 72 8.87 7.72 19.18
CA LEU A 72 8.97 6.25 19.28
C LEU A 72 10.41 5.74 19.44
N GLY A 73 11.43 6.60 19.31
CA GLY A 73 12.84 6.20 19.40
C GLY A 73 13.35 5.38 18.22
N CYS A 74 12.65 5.41 17.07
CA CYS A 74 12.98 4.64 15.86
C CYS A 74 13.50 5.50 14.70
N PHE A 75 13.81 6.78 14.93
CA PHE A 75 14.30 7.70 13.89
C PHE A 75 15.79 7.46 13.54
N THR A 76 16.06 6.45 12.72
CA THR A 76 17.40 6.16 12.19
C THR A 76 17.69 6.91 10.88
N PRO A 77 18.96 6.97 10.42
CA PRO A 77 19.30 7.53 9.11
C PRO A 77 18.55 6.86 7.94
N GLU A 78 18.31 5.55 8.02
CA GLU A 78 17.55 4.80 7.01
C GLU A 78 16.08 5.22 7.01
N VAL A 79 15.46 5.34 8.19
CA VAL A 79 14.08 5.85 8.31
C VAL A 79 13.97 7.27 7.75
N LYS A 80 14.95 8.13 8.03
CA LYS A 80 15.01 9.47 7.44
C LYS A 80 15.07 9.42 5.91
N ALA A 81 15.93 8.57 5.34
CA ALA A 81 16.05 8.42 3.89
C ALA A 81 14.73 7.91 3.27
N SER A 82 14.06 6.96 3.92
CA SER A 82 12.74 6.46 3.49
C SER A 82 11.68 7.56 3.49
N ILE A 83 11.58 8.35 4.57
CA ILE A 83 10.63 9.47 4.67
C ILE A 83 10.86 10.47 3.53
N SER A 84 12.09 10.90 3.28
CA SER A 84 12.40 11.86 2.21
C SER A 84 12.17 11.34 0.79
N SER A 85 11.98 10.02 0.62
CA SER A 85 11.65 9.40 -0.68
C SER A 85 10.14 9.26 -0.93
N LEU A 86 9.28 9.57 0.05
CA LEU A 86 7.82 9.38 -0.05
C LEU A 86 7.16 10.17 -1.19
N LYS A 87 7.76 11.29 -1.60
CA LYS A 87 7.30 12.07 -2.75
C LYS A 87 7.33 11.29 -4.07
N GLU A 88 8.16 10.27 -4.15
CA GLU A 88 8.26 9.37 -5.32
C GLU A 88 7.19 8.27 -5.29
N GLY A 89 6.53 8.07 -4.15
CA GLY A 89 5.49 7.07 -3.92
C GLY A 89 5.79 6.17 -2.72
N ALA A 90 4.78 5.40 -2.32
CA ALA A 90 4.89 4.42 -1.24
C ALA A 90 4.04 3.19 -1.53
N VAL A 91 4.46 2.04 -0.98
CA VAL A 91 3.60 0.88 -0.82
C VAL A 91 3.14 0.87 0.62
N GLU A 92 1.86 1.12 0.85
CA GLU A 92 1.28 1.10 2.18
C GLU A 92 0.76 -0.30 2.51
N SER A 93 1.07 -0.75 3.72
CA SER A 93 0.45 -1.92 4.33
C SER A 93 0.22 -1.62 5.80
N ALA A 94 -0.83 -2.21 6.38
CA ALA A 94 -1.18 -1.99 7.76
C ALA A 94 -1.61 -3.31 8.41
N HIS A 95 -1.25 -3.44 9.68
CA HIS A 95 -1.72 -4.49 10.56
C HIS A 95 -2.19 -3.87 11.87
N GLN A 96 -2.99 -4.60 12.64
CA GLN A 96 -3.35 -4.15 13.98
C GLN A 96 -2.12 -4.10 14.88
N THR A 97 -2.04 -3.11 15.76
CA THR A 97 -1.02 -3.08 16.81
C THR A 97 -1.23 -4.29 17.71
N ALA A 98 -0.24 -5.16 17.75
CA ALA A 98 -0.29 -6.40 18.52
C ALA A 98 0.83 -6.43 19.56
N VAL A 99 0.51 -6.97 20.73
CA VAL A 99 1.48 -7.18 21.81
C VAL A 99 2.57 -8.13 21.30
N LEU A 100 3.85 -7.79 21.55
CA LEU A 100 5.03 -8.56 21.15
C LEU A 100 5.17 -8.80 19.63
N GLY A 101 4.73 -7.86 18.80
CA GLY A 101 4.84 -7.99 17.33
C GLY A 101 3.79 -8.89 16.69
N GLY A 102 2.94 -9.53 17.50
CA GLY A 102 1.79 -10.30 17.04
C GLY A 102 2.13 -11.53 16.21
N PRO A 103 1.20 -12.00 15.35
CA PRO A 103 1.41 -13.18 14.53
C PRO A 103 2.43 -12.94 13.41
N ALA A 104 3.09 -14.00 12.96
CA ALA A 104 4.21 -13.97 11.99
C ALA A 104 3.90 -13.39 10.59
N TYR A 105 2.63 -13.03 10.31
CA TYR A 105 2.24 -12.37 9.06
C TYR A 105 2.30 -10.83 9.16
N ILE A 106 2.59 -10.31 10.36
CA ILE A 106 2.96 -8.91 10.63
C ILE A 106 4.42 -8.73 10.24
#